data_AF-E9UWV7-F1
#
_entry.id   AF-E9UWV7-F1
#
_cell.length_a   1.000
_cell.length_b   1.000
_cell.length_c   1.000
_cell.angle_alpha   90.00
_cell.angle_beta   90.00
_cell.angle_gamma   90.00
#
_symmetry.space_group_name_H-M   'P 1'
#
loop_
_entity.id
_entity.type
_entity.pdbx_description
1 polymer ?
#
loop_
_entity_poly.entity_id
_entity_poly.type
_entity_poly.pdbx_seq_one_letter_code
_entity_poly.pdbx_strand_id
1 'polypeptide(L)' 'MCGTRQLRVRAELLRDAGPEMVEPFMDELRELHLGTPRPDPDAPRASEQLAAAYEAAMAD' A
#
# COMPACT_ATOMS: atom_id res chain seq x y z
N MET A 1 -11.23 -15.04 -18.14
CA MET A 1 -11.41 -15.02 -16.67
C MET A 1 -11.87 -13.64 -16.26
N CYS A 2 -13.12 -13.48 -15.79
CA CYS A 2 -13.57 -12.21 -15.26
C CYS A 2 -13.00 -12.06 -13.84
N GLY A 3 -11.86 -11.37 -13.70
CA GLY A 3 -11.41 -10.91 -12.39
C GLY A 3 -12.43 -9.93 -11.83
N THR A 4 -12.91 -10.16 -10.61
CA THR A 4 -13.88 -9.28 -9.94
C THR A 4 -13.35 -7.84 -9.91
N ARG A 5 -14.25 -6.84 -9.90
CA ARG A 5 -13.88 -5.40 -9.87
C ARG A 5 -12.82 -5.12 -8.80
N GLN A 6 -12.96 -5.74 -7.63
CA GLN A 6 -12.01 -5.64 -6.52
C GLN A 6 -10.60 -6.12 -6.87
N LEU A 7 -10.47 -7.27 -7.55
CA LEU A 7 -9.16 -7.79 -7.97
C LEU A 7 -8.49 -6.90 -9.02
N ARG A 8 -9.29 -6.30 -9.91
CA ARG A 8 -8.80 -5.36 -10.91
C ARG A 8 -8.28 -4.07 -10.27
N VAL A 9 -9.10 -3.43 -9.43
CA VAL A 9 -8.75 -2.20 -8.72
C VAL A 9 -7.49 -2.40 -7.87
N ARG A 10 -7.39 -3.53 -7.15
CA ARG A 10 -6.20 -3.84 -6.35
C ARG A 10 -4.95 -4.01 -7.22
N ALA A 11 -5.07 -4.65 -8.38
CA ALA A 11 -3.94 -4.82 -9.30
C ALA A 11 -3.52 -3.51 -9.98
N GLU A 12 -4.46 -2.59 -10.24
CA GLU A 12 -4.19 -1.26 -10.79
C GLU A 12 -3.49 -0.38 -9.74
N LEU A 13 -4.03 -0.30 -8.53
CA LEU A 13 -3.42 0.44 -7.43
C LEU A 13 -1.99 -0.03 -7.13
N LEU A 14 -1.74 -1.34 -7.13
CA LEU A 14 -0.39 -1.88 -6.92
C LEU A 14 0.57 -1.56 -8.07
N ARG A 15 0.08 -1.41 -9.30
CA ARG A 15 0.90 -0.98 -10.43
C ARG A 15 1.23 0.50 -10.36
N ASP A 16 0.25 1.32 -10.02
CA ASP A 16 0.36 2.78 -10.03
C ASP A 16 1.12 3.30 -8.81
N ALA A 17 1.05 2.58 -7.69
CA ALA A 17 1.80 2.85 -6.45
C ALA A 17 3.31 3.01 -6.63
N GLY A 18 3.90 2.27 -7.58
CA GLY A 18 5.31 2.40 -7.93
C GLY A 18 6.32 2.14 -6.79
N PRO A 19 7.62 2.38 -7.05
CA PRO A 19 8.69 2.15 -6.07
C PRO A 19 8.59 3.10 -4.86
N GLU A 20 8.03 4.29 -5.03
CA GLU A 20 7.84 5.32 -4.00
C GLU A 20 6.89 4.91 -2.87
N MET A 21 5.90 4.04 -3.14
CA MET A 21 5.09 3.41 -2.09
C MET A 21 5.71 2.10 -1.59
N VAL A 22 6.41 1.36 -2.46
CA VAL A 22 6.99 0.06 -2.11
C VAL A 22 8.09 0.21 -1.06
N GLU A 23 8.95 1.21 -1.16
CA GLU A 23 10.01 1.46 -0.17
C GLU A 23 9.47 1.67 1.26
N PRO A 24 8.57 2.64 1.52
CA PRO A 24 8.00 2.83 2.86
C PRO A 24 7.15 1.64 3.31
N PHE A 25 6.50 0.93 2.38
CA PHE A 25 5.80 -0.32 2.72
C PHE A 25 6.75 -1.41 3.19
N MET A 26 7.90 -1.56 2.55
CA MET A 26 8.93 -2.50 2.99
C MET A 26 9.54 -2.08 4.33
N ASP A 27 9.72 -0.78 4.58
CA ASP A 27 10.18 -0.28 5.89
C ASP A 27 9.19 -0.59 7.01
N GLU A 28 7.88 -0.46 6.76
CA GLU A 28 6.86 -0.92 7.70
C GLU A 28 6.93 -2.42 7.97
N LEU A 29 7.12 -3.24 6.92
CA LEU A 29 7.23 -4.68 7.11
C LEU A 29 8.46 -5.05 7.94
N ARG A 30 9.59 -4.38 7.73
CA ARG A 30 10.82 -4.55 8.53
C ARG A 30 10.61 -4.09 9.98
N GLU A 31 9.91 -2.99 10.20
CA GLU A 31 9.53 -2.53 11.55
C GLU A 31 8.69 -3.58 12.26
N LEU A 32 7.61 -4.02 11.63
CA LEU A 32 6.64 -4.93 12.23
C LEU A 32 7.18 -6.34 12.47
N HIS A 33 8.01 -6.86 11.56
CA HIS A 33 8.42 -8.28 11.58
C HIS A 33 9.88 -8.49 11.98
N LEU A 34 10.75 -7.49 11.81
CA LEU A 34 12.17 -7.56 12.12
C LEU A 34 12.59 -6.59 13.23
N GLY A 35 11.67 -5.74 13.74
CA GLY A 35 11.96 -4.74 14.76
C GLY A 35 12.91 -3.63 14.30
N THR A 36 13.09 -3.46 12.99
CA THR A 36 13.94 -2.38 12.44
C THR A 36 13.11 -1.10 12.35
N PRO A 37 13.42 -0.04 13.12
CA PRO A 37 12.60 1.17 13.12
C PRO A 37 12.58 1.82 11.73
N ARG A 38 11.43 2.40 11.38
CA ARG A 38 11.29 3.17 10.14
C ARG A 38 12.19 4.42 10.16
N PRO A 39 12.68 4.87 8.99
CA PRO A 39 13.49 6.09 8.90
C PRO A 39 12.73 7.33 9.36
N ASP A 40 11.43 7.41 9.03
CA ASP A 40 10.51 8.44 9.48
C ASP A 40 9.28 7.77 10.13
N PRO A 41 9.22 7.74 11.48
CA PRO A 41 8.10 7.14 12.21
C PRO A 41 6.84 8.02 12.19
N ASP A 42 6.96 9.31 11.90
CA ASP A 42 5.84 10.26 11.84
C ASP A 42 5.20 10.30 10.44
N ALA A 43 5.90 9.82 9.41
CA ALA A 43 5.36 9.72 8.06
C ALA A 43 4.17 8.75 7.98
N PRO A 44 3.14 9.06 7.16
CA PRO A 44 1.95 8.21 7.00
C PRO A 44 2.32 6.80 6.56
N ARG A 45 1.63 5.79 7.07
CA ARG A 45 1.92 4.41 6.68
C ARG A 45 1.50 4.17 5.22
N ALA A 46 2.38 3.61 4.40
CA ALA A 46 2.11 3.12 3.07
C ALA A 46 0.93 2.13 3.06
N SER A 47 0.79 1.31 4.11
CA SER A 47 -0.37 0.42 4.27
C SER A 47 -1.69 1.19 4.42
N GLU A 48 -1.70 2.30 5.17
CA GLU A 48 -2.87 3.18 5.32
C GLU A 48 -3.19 3.91 4.01
N GLN A 49 -2.16 4.42 3.32
CA GLN A 49 -2.32 5.07 2.01
C GLN A 49 -2.92 4.12 0.97
N LEU A 50 -2.43 2.88 0.91
CA LEU A 50 -2.96 1.86 -0.01
C LEU A 50 -4.41 1.49 0.32
N ALA A 51 -4.75 1.39 1.60
CA ALA A 51 -6.13 1.14 2.04
C ALA A 51 -7.05 2.29 1.64
N ALA A 52 -6.64 3.54 1.88
CA ALA A 52 -7.41 4.73 1.49
C ALA A 52 -7.63 4.81 -0.03
N ALA A 53 -6.59 4.53 -0.82
CA ALA A 53 -6.69 4.52 -2.28
C ALA A 53 -7.65 3.42 -2.79
N TYR A 54 -7.64 2.26 -2.14
CA TYR A 54 -8.58 1.18 -2.45
C TYR A 54 -10.03 1.55 -2.12
N GLU A 55 -10.29 2.11 -0.94
CA GLU A 55 -11.64 2.54 -0.55
C GLU A 55 -12.16 3.65 -1.48
N ALA A 56 -11.31 4.62 -1.85
CA ALA A 56 -11.67 5.66 -2.82
C ALA A 56 -12.05 5.07 -4.18
N ALA A 57 -11.24 4.15 -4.73
CA ALA A 57 -11.52 3.50 -6.01
C ALA A 57 -12.75 2.56 -5.97
N MET A 58 -13.14 2.09 -4.79
CA MET A 58 -14.33 1.28 -4.59
C MET A 58 -15.61 2.12 -4.42
N ALA A 59 -15.49 3.35 -3.90
CA ALA A 59 -16.59 4.29 -3.69
C ALA A 59 -17.05 5.00 -4.97
N ASP A 60 -16.19 5.09 -5.99
CA ASP A 60 -16.54 5.44 -7.38
C ASP A 60 -17.33 4.33 -8.09
#